data_AF-A0A1H1KTW5-F1
#
_entry.id   AF-A0A1H1KTW5-F1
#
_cell.length_a   1.000
_cell.length_b   1.000
_cell.length_c   1.000
_cell.angle_alpha   90.00
_cell.angle_beta   90.00
_cell.angle_gamma   90.00
#
_symmetry.space_group_name_H-M   'P 1'
#
loop_
_entity.id
_entity.type
_entity.pdbx_description
1 polymer ?
#
loop_
_entity_poly.entity_id
_entity_poly.type
_entity_poly.pdbx_seq_one_letter_code
_entity_poly.pdbx_strand_id
1 'polypeptide(L)'
;MTQVERREHGSSGYWYPEHRRPTSVDVLNLLRRYRAAEAQMRARTRSSMGMGETDLLALRLLLQAQRRGELVRQRDLASALGLASPSVTALVDRLMKSGHVRREPHPDDRRATIVVPTTDTDSEVRATLGAMHRRMIEVIDAMDDAQTDAVASFLERMVAAVEHIDEHADAHGDAHAAP
;
A
#
# COMPACT_ATOMS: atom_id res chain seq x y z
N MET A 1 63.63 34.02 -35.17
CA MET A 1 63.07 34.11 -33.80
C MET A 1 61.80 34.97 -33.85
N THR A 2 60.67 34.37 -34.23
CA THR A 2 59.32 34.90 -33.99
C THR A 2 58.36 33.71 -34.03
N GLN A 3 57.79 33.39 -32.87
CA GLN A 3 57.01 32.20 -32.58
C GLN A 3 55.58 32.39 -33.09
N VAL A 4 55.12 31.47 -33.94
CA VAL A 4 53.72 31.34 -34.35
C VAL A 4 53.05 30.40 -33.34
N GLU A 5 52.34 30.96 -32.36
CA GLU A 5 51.51 30.16 -31.45
C GLU A 5 50.12 29.95 -32.04
N ARG A 6 49.91 28.70 -32.47
CA ARG A 6 48.62 28.15 -32.85
C ARG A 6 47.65 28.22 -31.66
N ARG A 7 46.43 28.69 -31.92
CA ARG A 7 45.27 28.34 -31.10
C ARG A 7 44.99 26.86 -31.25
N GLU A 8 44.90 26.13 -30.14
CA GLU A 8 44.17 24.86 -30.05
C GLU A 8 43.07 24.99 -29.00
N HIS A 9 41.83 24.89 -29.47
CA HIS A 9 40.68 24.55 -28.65
C HIS A 9 40.78 23.05 -28.32
N GLY A 10 40.49 22.65 -27.08
CA GLY A 10 40.39 21.23 -26.75
C GLY A 10 40.10 20.97 -25.28
N SER A 11 38.80 20.85 -24.97
CA SER A 11 38.24 20.21 -23.77
C SER A 11 39.05 18.99 -23.30
N SER A 12 39.25 18.88 -21.98
CA SER A 12 39.66 17.62 -21.36
C SER A 12 38.95 17.41 -20.02
N GLY A 13 37.63 17.25 -20.08
CA GLY A 13 36.87 16.53 -19.06
C GLY A 13 37.09 15.03 -19.26
N TYR A 14 38.20 14.51 -18.75
CA TYR A 14 38.62 13.11 -18.96
C TYR A 14 38.04 12.19 -17.85
N TRP A 15 37.04 11.39 -18.26
CA TRP A 15 36.78 9.96 -17.92
C TRP A 15 36.54 9.49 -16.49
N TYR A 16 35.36 9.74 -15.93
CA TYR A 16 34.58 8.66 -15.29
C TYR A 16 33.08 8.94 -15.51
N PRO A 17 32.25 7.97 -15.92
CA PRO A 17 30.84 8.08 -15.64
C PRO A 17 30.70 8.01 -14.12
N GLU A 18 30.43 9.14 -13.46
CA GLU A 18 30.02 9.13 -12.06
C GLU A 18 28.63 8.49 -11.98
N HIS A 19 28.59 7.15 -12.02
CA HIS A 19 27.50 6.39 -11.43
C HIS A 19 27.64 6.56 -9.92
N ARG A 20 27.30 7.75 -9.42
CA ARG A 20 27.24 8.01 -7.99
C ARG A 20 26.28 6.99 -7.41
N ARG A 21 26.81 6.04 -6.63
CA ARG A 21 25.98 5.06 -5.92
C ARG A 21 24.92 5.84 -5.13
N PRO A 22 23.65 5.40 -5.13
CA PRO A 22 22.60 6.05 -4.36
C PRO A 22 23.06 6.22 -2.91
N THR A 23 22.94 7.43 -2.38
CA THR A 23 23.18 7.67 -0.96
C THR A 23 22.01 7.11 -0.13
N SER A 24 22.20 7.00 1.18
CA SER A 24 21.11 6.62 2.10
C SER A 24 19.92 7.59 2.00
N VAL A 25 20.18 8.89 1.81
CA VAL A 25 19.16 9.92 1.61
C VAL A 25 18.41 9.70 0.30
N ASP A 26 19.09 9.31 -0.78
CA ASP A 26 18.45 9.01 -2.07
C ASP A 26 17.49 7.83 -1.95
N VAL A 27 17.90 6.75 -1.28
CA VAL A 27 17.05 5.57 -1.04
C VAL A 27 15.81 5.94 -0.21
N LEU A 28 15.96 6.75 0.84
CA LEU A 28 14.83 7.22 1.64
C LEU A 28 13.88 8.12 0.84
N ASN A 29 14.42 8.99 0.00
CA ASN A 29 13.61 9.84 -0.89
C ASN A 29 12.86 9.02 -1.95
N LEU A 30 13.50 7.99 -2.51
CA LEU A 30 12.84 7.03 -3.41
C LEU A 30 11.70 6.29 -2.70
N LEU A 31 11.91 5.85 -1.46
CA LEU A 31 10.86 5.19 -0.67
C LEU A 31 9.68 6.13 -0.39
N ARG A 32 9.93 7.39 -0.03
CA ARG A 32 8.87 8.40 0.15
C ARG A 32 8.12 8.68 -1.15
N ARG A 33 8.84 8.80 -2.26
CA ARG A 33 8.25 9.01 -3.59
C ARG A 33 7.41 7.82 -4.01
N TYR A 34 7.88 6.59 -3.75
CA TYR A 34 7.12 5.36 -4.00
C TYR A 34 5.82 5.34 -3.18
N ARG A 35 5.87 5.60 -1.86
CA ARG A 35 4.67 5.68 -1.00
C ARG A 35 3.68 6.74 -1.49
N ALA A 36 4.17 7.90 -1.91
CA ALA A 36 3.32 8.95 -2.46
C ALA A 36 2.66 8.54 -3.79
N ALA A 37 3.42 7.90 -4.69
CA ALA A 37 2.90 7.38 -5.95
C ALA A 37 1.85 6.27 -5.72
N GLU A 38 2.10 5.39 -4.75
CA GLU A 38 1.16 4.34 -4.35
C GLU A 38 -0.14 4.94 -3.77
N ALA A 39 -0.05 5.93 -2.89
CA ALA A 39 -1.21 6.62 -2.32
C ALA A 39 -2.04 7.32 -3.41
N GLN A 40 -1.39 8.02 -4.34
CA GLN A 40 -2.08 8.65 -5.47
C GLN A 40 -2.74 7.62 -6.38
N MET A 41 -2.08 6.49 -6.65
CA MET A 41 -2.67 5.41 -7.44
C MET A 41 -3.93 4.86 -6.76
N ARG A 42 -3.85 4.53 -5.46
CA ARG A 42 -5.00 4.05 -4.69
C ARG A 42 -6.14 5.08 -4.70
N ALA A 43 -5.83 6.37 -4.59
CA ALA A 43 -6.83 7.43 -4.69
C ALA A 43 -7.52 7.48 -6.06
N ARG A 44 -6.79 7.29 -7.16
CA ARG A 44 -7.36 7.23 -8.52
C ARG A 44 -8.28 6.02 -8.70
N THR A 45 -7.85 4.84 -8.23
CA THR A 45 -8.68 3.62 -8.23
C THR A 45 -9.96 3.80 -7.44
N ARG A 46 -9.87 4.41 -6.25
CA ARG A 46 -11.05 4.80 -5.44
C ARG A 46 -11.99 5.71 -6.19
N SER A 47 -11.44 6.75 -6.82
CA SER A 47 -12.23 7.73 -7.58
C SER A 47 -12.92 7.09 -8.79
N SER A 48 -12.26 6.18 -9.51
CA SER A 48 -12.88 5.49 -10.65
C SER A 48 -14.00 4.54 -10.22
N MET A 49 -13.90 3.97 -9.02
CA MET A 49 -14.91 3.08 -8.43
C MET A 49 -15.99 3.83 -7.64
N GLY A 50 -15.88 5.16 -7.47
CA GLY A 50 -16.78 5.93 -6.61
C GLY A 50 -16.73 5.54 -5.13
N MET A 51 -15.60 5.00 -4.66
CA MET A 51 -15.43 4.43 -3.31
C MET A 51 -14.57 5.30 -2.39
N GLY A 52 -14.87 5.27 -1.09
CA GLY A 52 -13.98 5.77 -0.04
C GLY A 52 -12.84 4.79 0.30
N GLU A 53 -11.90 5.24 1.14
CA GLU A 53 -10.78 4.40 1.61
C GLU A 53 -11.25 3.16 2.36
N THR A 54 -12.16 3.39 3.29
CA THR A 54 -12.75 2.37 4.14
C THR A 54 -13.56 1.35 3.34
N ASP A 55 -14.17 1.78 2.25
CA ASP A 55 -14.96 0.92 1.35
C ASP A 55 -14.05 -0.13 0.67
N LEU A 56 -12.89 0.28 0.15
CA LEU A 56 -11.91 -0.64 -0.42
C LEU A 56 -11.32 -1.60 0.62
N LEU A 57 -11.03 -1.11 1.82
CA LEU A 57 -10.53 -1.97 2.91
C LEU A 57 -11.55 -3.04 3.29
N ALA A 58 -12.82 -2.66 3.42
CA ALA A 58 -13.91 -3.59 3.68
C ALA A 58 -14.03 -4.64 2.57
N LEU A 59 -13.99 -4.24 1.29
CA LEU A 59 -14.02 -5.18 0.17
C LEU A 59 -12.83 -6.13 0.16
N ARG A 60 -11.62 -5.65 0.45
CA ARG A 60 -10.42 -6.51 0.53
C ARG A 60 -10.58 -7.58 1.62
N LEU A 61 -11.08 -7.20 2.80
CA LEU A 61 -11.35 -8.12 3.90
C LEU A 61 -12.40 -9.16 3.50
N LEU A 62 -13.51 -8.73 2.91
CA LEU A 62 -14.60 -9.60 2.45
C LEU A 62 -14.12 -10.61 1.39
N LEU A 63 -13.38 -10.15 0.38
CA LEU A 63 -12.83 -11.01 -0.67
C LEU A 63 -11.80 -11.99 -0.11
N GLN A 64 -11.01 -11.59 0.88
CA GLN A 64 -10.04 -12.48 1.52
C GLN A 64 -10.74 -13.55 2.37
N ALA A 65 -11.76 -13.17 3.14
CA ALA A 65 -12.57 -14.12 3.89
C ALA A 65 -13.29 -15.11 2.97
N GLN A 66 -13.88 -14.63 1.86
CA GLN A 66 -14.51 -15.49 0.86
C GLN A 66 -13.54 -16.52 0.29
N ARG A 67 -12.28 -16.14 -0.01
CA ARG A 67 -11.25 -17.09 -0.46
C ARG A 67 -10.88 -18.15 0.58
N ARG A 68 -11.02 -17.82 1.87
CA ARG A 68 -10.80 -18.75 2.99
C ARG A 68 -12.05 -19.55 3.36
N GLY A 69 -13.19 -19.31 2.71
CA GLY A 69 -14.47 -19.92 3.08
C GLY A 69 -15.05 -19.39 4.40
N GLU A 70 -14.61 -18.22 4.85
CA GLU A 70 -15.04 -17.61 6.10
C GLU A 70 -16.24 -16.68 5.86
N LEU A 71 -17.20 -16.72 6.78
CA LEU A 71 -18.34 -15.82 6.79
C LEU A 71 -18.03 -14.58 7.61
N VAL A 72 -18.37 -13.40 7.08
CA VAL A 72 -18.10 -12.11 7.74
C VAL A 72 -19.40 -11.45 8.15
N ARG A 73 -19.54 -11.14 9.43
CA ARG A 73 -20.65 -10.34 9.98
C ARG A 73 -20.28 -8.87 9.97
N GLN A 74 -21.29 -8.01 10.06
CA GLN A 74 -21.05 -6.55 10.18
C GLN A 74 -20.17 -6.19 11.39
N ARG A 75 -20.36 -6.86 12.52
CA ARG A 75 -19.53 -6.62 13.72
C ARG A 75 -18.05 -6.91 13.48
N ASP A 76 -17.75 -7.87 12.62
CA ASP A 76 -16.38 -8.28 12.31
C ASP A 76 -15.71 -7.20 11.45
N LEU A 77 -16.46 -6.62 10.50
CA LEU A 77 -16.03 -5.43 9.76
C LEU A 77 -15.79 -4.23 10.69
N ALA A 78 -16.66 -4.03 11.69
CA ALA A 78 -16.52 -2.92 12.63
C ALA A 78 -15.22 -3.03 13.44
N SER A 79 -14.95 -4.23 13.96
CA SER A 79 -13.72 -4.52 14.68
C SER A 79 -12.49 -4.39 13.79
N ALA A 80 -12.51 -4.98 12.59
CA ALA A 80 -11.36 -5.00 11.68
C ALA A 80 -11.02 -3.62 11.11
N LEU A 81 -12.00 -2.72 10.98
CA LEU A 81 -11.82 -1.38 10.43
C LEU A 81 -11.71 -0.28 11.50
N GLY A 82 -11.82 -0.62 12.79
CA GLY A 82 -11.79 0.35 13.89
C GLY A 82 -12.97 1.34 13.84
N LEU A 83 -14.14 0.89 13.41
CA LEU A 83 -15.31 1.73 13.17
C LEU A 83 -16.41 1.47 14.21
N ALA A 84 -17.14 2.52 14.55
CA ALA A 84 -18.38 2.38 15.31
C ALA A 84 -19.47 1.67 14.47
N SER A 85 -20.40 0.98 15.14
CA SER A 85 -21.49 0.23 14.50
C SER A 85 -22.34 1.06 13.51
N PRO A 86 -22.71 2.33 13.78
CA PRO A 86 -23.41 3.16 12.81
C PRO A 86 -22.58 3.43 11.55
N SER A 87 -21.27 3.62 11.71
CA SER A 87 -20.34 3.90 10.60
C SER A 87 -20.17 2.69 9.69
N VAL A 88 -20.07 1.49 10.26
CA VAL A 88 -20.08 0.24 9.47
C VAL A 88 -21.41 0.02 8.77
N THR A 89 -22.52 0.39 9.40
CA THR A 89 -23.84 0.25 8.78
C THR A 89 -23.94 1.12 7.54
N ALA A 90 -23.59 2.41 7.66
CA ALA A 90 -23.54 3.32 6.53
C ALA A 90 -22.56 2.86 5.44
N LEU A 91 -21.41 2.28 5.81
CA LEU A 91 -20.45 1.72 4.86
C LEU A 91 -21.05 0.56 4.06
N VAL A 92 -21.67 -0.41 4.74
CA VAL A 92 -22.26 -1.57 4.08
C VAL A 92 -23.43 -1.13 3.20
N ASP A 93 -24.24 -0.17 3.63
CA ASP A 93 -25.34 0.37 2.83
C ASP A 93 -24.85 1.06 1.56
N ARG A 94 -23.76 1.85 1.64
CA ARG A 94 -23.12 2.42 0.45
C ARG A 94 -22.64 1.33 -0.51
N LEU A 95 -21.90 0.35 0.00
CA LEU A 95 -21.38 -0.77 -0.81
C LEU A 95 -22.51 -1.61 -1.42
N MET A 96 -23.65 -1.77 -0.74
CA MET A 96 -24.82 -2.42 -1.33
C MET A 96 -25.43 -1.57 -2.44
N LYS A 97 -25.55 -0.26 -2.22
CA LYS A 97 -26.13 0.67 -3.21
C LYS A 97 -25.31 0.74 -4.51
N SER A 98 -23.99 0.64 -4.41
CA SER A 98 -23.10 0.54 -5.57
C SER A 98 -22.97 -0.88 -6.15
N GLY A 99 -23.72 -1.85 -5.60
CA GLY A 99 -23.78 -3.21 -6.12
C GLY A 99 -22.60 -4.10 -5.72
N HIS A 100 -21.78 -3.65 -4.76
CA HIS A 100 -20.53 -4.35 -4.44
C HIS A 100 -20.64 -5.47 -3.42
N VAL A 101 -21.63 -5.36 -2.54
CA VAL A 101 -21.91 -6.38 -1.53
C VAL A 101 -23.41 -6.62 -1.44
N ARG A 102 -23.78 -7.74 -0.83
CA ARG A 102 -25.15 -8.04 -0.42
C ARG A 102 -25.16 -8.59 1.00
N ARG A 103 -26.31 -8.46 1.65
CA ARG A 103 -26.58 -9.07 2.95
C ARG A 103 -27.30 -10.39 2.76
N GLU A 104 -26.89 -11.39 3.51
CA GLU A 104 -27.52 -12.72 3.51
C GLU A 104 -27.78 -13.18 4.95
N PRO A 105 -28.84 -13.98 5.19
CA PRO A 105 -29.00 -14.67 6.46
C PRO A 105 -27.81 -15.57 6.73
N HIS A 106 -27.35 -15.63 7.97
CA HIS A 106 -26.35 -16.60 8.38
C HIS A 106 -26.94 -18.02 8.25
N PRO A 107 -26.22 -18.99 7.65
CA PRO A 107 -26.76 -20.33 7.38
C PRO A 107 -27.20 -21.04 8.66
N ASP A 108 -26.44 -20.88 9.74
CA ASP A 108 -26.70 -21.55 11.02
C ASP A 108 -27.44 -20.69 12.06
N ASP A 109 -27.63 -19.39 11.80
CA ASP A 109 -28.25 -18.46 12.76
C ASP A 109 -29.14 -17.45 12.02
N ARG A 110 -30.45 -17.73 11.96
CA ARG A 110 -31.42 -16.87 11.28
C ARG A 110 -31.55 -15.46 11.86
N ARG A 111 -31.02 -15.20 13.07
CA ARG A 111 -31.00 -13.87 13.68
C ARG A 111 -29.77 -13.06 13.29
N ALA A 112 -28.77 -13.70 12.69
CA ALA A 112 -27.56 -13.06 12.23
C ALA A 112 -27.57 -12.85 10.71
N THR A 113 -26.92 -11.77 10.28
CA THR A 113 -26.74 -11.43 8.88
C THR A 113 -25.24 -11.37 8.58
N ILE A 114 -24.86 -11.92 7.43
CA ILE A 114 -23.50 -11.86 6.89
C ILE A 114 -23.45 -10.88 5.72
N VAL A 115 -22.27 -10.34 5.45
CA VAL A 115 -21.99 -9.48 4.30
C VAL A 115 -21.17 -10.28 3.31
N VAL A 116 -21.62 -10.33 2.06
CA VAL A 116 -21.00 -11.14 1.01
C VAL A 116 -20.70 -10.25 -0.19
N PRO A 117 -19.47 -10.27 -0.73
CA PRO A 117 -19.12 -9.51 -1.93
C PRO A 117 -19.82 -10.09 -3.17
N THR A 118 -20.16 -9.24 -4.13
CA THR A 118 -20.75 -9.68 -5.41
C THR A 118 -19.66 -10.18 -6.38
N THR A 119 -20.04 -11.06 -7.32
CA THR A 119 -19.12 -11.59 -8.34
C THR A 119 -18.49 -10.47 -9.19
N ASP A 120 -19.30 -9.45 -9.53
CA ASP A 120 -18.84 -8.30 -10.31
C ASP A 120 -17.76 -7.51 -9.55
N THR A 121 -17.88 -7.40 -8.23
CA THR A 121 -16.89 -6.72 -7.37
C THR A 121 -15.58 -7.46 -7.29
N ASP A 122 -15.62 -8.79 -7.18
CA ASP A 122 -14.40 -9.58 -7.22
C ASP A 122 -13.68 -9.33 -8.55
N SER A 123 -14.42 -9.29 -9.67
CA SER A 123 -13.84 -9.02 -10.99
C SER A 123 -13.28 -7.60 -11.13
N GLU A 124 -13.98 -6.57 -10.66
CA GLU A 124 -13.61 -5.17 -10.81
C GLU A 124 -12.42 -4.78 -9.92
N VAL A 125 -12.45 -5.25 -8.66
CA VAL A 125 -11.36 -5.07 -7.70
C VAL A 125 -10.14 -5.86 -8.16
N ARG A 126 -10.29 -7.10 -8.65
CA ARG A 126 -9.18 -7.86 -9.22
C ARG A 126 -8.64 -7.26 -10.52
N ALA A 127 -9.49 -6.74 -11.40
CA ALA A 127 -9.01 -6.13 -12.64
C ALA A 127 -8.12 -4.92 -12.32
N THR A 128 -8.58 -4.04 -11.43
CA THR A 128 -7.90 -2.78 -11.12
C THR A 128 -6.69 -3.00 -10.22
N LEU A 129 -6.84 -3.70 -9.09
CA LEU A 129 -5.72 -3.97 -8.19
C LEU A 129 -4.79 -5.07 -8.72
N GLY A 130 -5.30 -6.02 -9.50
CA GLY A 130 -4.51 -7.09 -10.10
C GLY A 130 -3.68 -6.63 -11.29
N ALA A 131 -4.13 -5.65 -12.09
CA ALA A 131 -3.27 -5.01 -13.08
C ALA A 131 -2.08 -4.31 -12.43
N MET A 132 -2.29 -3.65 -11.29
CA MET A 132 -1.21 -3.05 -10.50
C MET A 132 -0.27 -4.10 -9.91
N HIS A 133 -0.80 -5.13 -9.24
CA HIS A 133 0.03 -6.21 -8.67
C HIS A 133 0.83 -6.93 -9.74
N ARG A 134 0.25 -7.21 -10.92
CA ARG A 134 0.99 -7.81 -12.04
C ARG A 134 2.18 -6.96 -12.46
N ARG A 135 2.00 -5.65 -12.65
CA ARG A 135 3.11 -4.75 -13.00
C ARG A 135 4.20 -4.72 -11.93
N MET A 136 3.85 -4.81 -10.65
CA MET A 136 4.83 -4.87 -9.56
C MET A 136 5.57 -6.21 -9.54
N ILE A 137 4.86 -7.32 -9.76
CA ILE A 137 5.44 -8.66 -9.89
C ILE A 137 6.39 -8.71 -11.09
N GLU A 138 6.00 -8.17 -12.25
CA GLU A 138 6.86 -8.10 -13.44
C GLU A 138 8.19 -7.36 -13.19
N VAL A 139 8.19 -6.33 -12.31
CA VAL A 139 9.42 -5.63 -11.91
C VAL A 139 10.31 -6.53 -11.05
N ILE A 140 9.71 -7.29 -10.14
CA ILE A 140 10.44 -8.22 -9.26
C ILE A 140 10.96 -9.42 -10.07
N ASP A 141 10.15 -9.99 -10.95
CA ASP A 141 10.52 -11.11 -11.82
C ASP A 141 11.65 -10.76 -12.81
N ALA A 142 11.87 -9.47 -13.06
CA ALA A 142 12.98 -8.98 -13.88
C ALA A 142 14.28 -8.80 -13.10
N MET A 143 14.26 -8.93 -11.77
CA MET A 143 15.44 -8.87 -10.91
C MET A 143 16.11 -10.24 -10.84
N ASP A 144 17.44 -10.25 -10.62
CA ASP A 144 18.13 -11.48 -10.27
C ASP A 144 17.88 -11.86 -8.79
N ASP A 145 18.25 -13.09 -8.42
CA ASP A 145 18.03 -13.61 -7.07
C ASP A 145 18.72 -12.74 -5.99
N ALA A 146 19.94 -12.28 -6.26
CA ALA A 146 20.71 -11.48 -5.31
C ALA A 146 20.09 -10.08 -5.09
N GLN A 147 19.58 -9.46 -6.15
CA GLN A 147 18.83 -8.21 -6.08
C GLN A 147 17.52 -8.39 -5.30
N THR A 148 16.80 -9.48 -5.56
CA THR A 148 15.53 -9.80 -4.90
C THR A 148 15.74 -10.00 -3.40
N ASP A 149 16.74 -10.80 -3.01
CA ASP A 149 17.11 -11.03 -1.62
C ASP A 149 17.52 -9.73 -0.90
N ALA A 150 18.31 -8.89 -1.58
CA ALA A 150 18.74 -7.61 -1.02
C ALA A 150 17.56 -6.65 -0.80
N VAL A 151 16.61 -6.57 -1.73
CA VAL A 151 15.42 -5.72 -1.60
C VAL A 151 14.47 -6.26 -0.53
N ALA A 152 14.23 -7.57 -0.49
CA ALA A 152 13.41 -8.20 0.54
C ALA A 152 13.97 -7.92 1.94
N SER A 153 15.26 -8.19 2.16
CA SER A 153 15.91 -7.93 3.45
C SER A 153 15.89 -6.44 3.84
N PHE A 154 16.10 -5.54 2.87
CA PHE A 154 16.00 -4.10 3.11
C PHE A 154 14.58 -3.70 3.55
N LEU A 155 13.54 -4.17 2.86
CA LEU A 155 12.15 -3.86 3.17
C LEU A 155 11.73 -4.39 4.54
N GLU A 156 12.10 -5.63 4.88
CA GLU A 156 11.84 -6.21 6.21
C GLU A 156 12.44 -5.34 7.33
N ARG A 157 13.71 -4.94 7.18
CA ARG A 157 14.38 -4.08 8.15
C ARG A 157 13.74 -2.69 8.25
N MET A 158 13.28 -2.14 7.13
CA MET A 158 12.57 -0.85 7.11
C MET A 158 11.18 -0.92 7.73
N VAL A 159 10.45 -2.05 7.57
CA VAL A 159 9.17 -2.29 8.23
C VAL A 159 9.37 -2.31 9.74
N ALA A 160 10.30 -3.14 10.23
CA ALA A 160 10.64 -3.20 11.65
C ALA A 160 11.04 -1.81 12.18
N ALA A 161 11.90 -1.09 11.47
CA ALA A 161 12.35 0.24 11.90
C ALA A 161 11.22 1.29 12.01
N VAL A 162 10.11 1.13 11.27
CA VAL A 162 8.97 2.05 11.34
C VAL A 162 7.96 1.61 12.41
N GLU A 163 7.75 0.31 12.59
CA GLU A 163 6.85 -0.24 13.61
C GLU A 163 7.37 0.00 15.03
N HIS A 164 8.69 -0.05 15.25
CA HIS A 164 9.31 0.16 16.57
C HIS A 164 9.49 1.65 16.96
N ILE A 165 8.96 2.61 16.19
CA ILE A 165 9.00 4.04 16.58
C ILE A 165 8.05 4.30 17.76
N ASP A 166 6.96 3.54 17.86
CA ASP A 166 5.93 3.74 18.90
C ASP A 166 6.38 3.23 20.29
N GLU A 167 7.29 2.23 20.36
CA GLU A 167 7.75 1.66 21.64
C GLU A 167 8.67 2.58 22.45
N HIS A 168 9.34 3.55 21.81
CA HIS A 168 10.26 4.48 22.48
C HIS A 168 9.61 5.81 22.90
N ALA A 169 8.47 6.17 22.30
CA ALA A 169 7.75 7.39 22.63
C ALA A 169 7.01 7.29 23.98
N ASP A 170 6.51 6.10 24.33
CA ASP A 170 5.76 5.88 25.57
C ASP A 170 6.65 5.76 26.83
N ALA A 171 7.95 5.50 26.68
CA ALA A 171 8.87 5.32 27.81
C ALA A 171 9.34 6.63 28.48
N HIS A 172 9.07 7.80 27.90
CA HIS A 172 9.54 9.11 28.42
C HIS A 172 8.41 10.06 28.86
N GLY A 173 7.15 9.62 28.82
CA GLY A 173 5.98 10.46 29.13
C GLY A 173 5.61 10.56 30.62
N ASP A 174 6.03 9.62 31.47
CA ASP A 174 5.50 9.49 32.85
C ASP A 174 6.41 10.02 33.97
N ALA A 175 7.54 10.67 33.65
CA ALA A 175 8.50 11.12 34.68
C ALA A 175 8.35 12.58 35.13
N HIS A 176 7.30 13.31 34.72
CA HIS A 176 7.10 14.70 35.16
C HIS A 176 5.64 15.04 35.50
N ALA A 177 5.08 14.36 36.50
CA ALA A 177 3.93 14.87 37.24
C ALA A 177 4.01 14.52 38.75
N ALA A 178 4.49 15.52 39.49
CA ALA A 178 4.17 15.83 40.90
C ALA A 178 4.80 15.01 42.04
N PRO A 179 4.91 15.60 43.25
CA PRO A 179 4.39 16.91 43.69
C PRO A 179 5.44 18.00 43.95
#